data_AF-A0A969ZT68-F1
#
_entry.id   AF-A0A969ZT68-F1
#
_cell.length_a   1.000
_cell.length_b   1.000
_cell.length_c   1.000
_cell.angle_alpha   90.00
_cell.angle_beta   90.00
_cell.angle_gamma   90.00
#
_symmetry.space_group_name_H-M   'P 1'
#
loop_
_entity.id
_entity.type
_entity.pdbx_description
1 polymer ?
#
loop_
_entity_poly.entity_id
_entity_poly.type
_entity_poly.pdbx_seq_one_letter_code
_entity_poly.pdbx_strand_id
1 'polypeptide(L)'
;MPDFAVLGLLAGRLGEAAGTLGADLFTGTPLILLAGALFALVIAFFFPLYQKLYLPAITTEEEEKRRQAEYASRYGLSAREQEIFSVIVQGMSNTEIARALYITESTVKFHVGNIFKKTGFSSRLELIADYRSKQSR
;
A
#
# COMPACT_ATOMS: atom_id res chain seq x y z
N MET A 1 -63.92 20.81 28.83
CA MET A 1 -62.75 20.01 28.39
C MET A 1 -61.61 20.95 27.96
N PRO A 2 -60.84 21.52 28.89
CA PRO A 2 -59.75 22.47 28.60
C PRO A 2 -58.34 21.83 28.53
N ASP A 3 -58.15 20.64 29.10
CA ASP A 3 -56.82 20.11 29.41
C ASP A 3 -55.98 19.73 28.17
N PHE A 4 -56.62 19.33 27.08
CA PHE A 4 -55.93 18.97 25.83
C PHE A 4 -55.43 20.18 25.03
N ALA A 5 -56.05 21.36 25.21
CA ALA A 5 -55.64 22.58 24.51
C ALA A 5 -54.27 23.09 24.99
N VAL A 6 -54.00 22.97 26.28
CA VAL A 6 -52.72 23.36 26.89
C VAL A 6 -51.59 22.44 26.41
N LEU A 7 -51.85 21.13 26.35
CA LEU A 7 -50.90 20.15 25.82
C LEU A 7 -50.60 20.38 24.34
N GLY A 8 -51.61 20.67 23.52
CA GLY A 8 -51.43 21.02 22.11
C GLY A 8 -50.61 22.29 21.89
N LEU A 9 -50.84 23.32 22.72
CA LEU A 9 -50.08 24.57 22.66
C LEU A 9 -48.61 24.37 23.06
N LEU A 10 -48.36 23.62 24.13
CA LEU A 10 -47.00 23.29 24.57
C LEU A 10 -46.24 22.46 23.53
N ALA A 11 -46.88 21.45 22.95
CA ALA A 11 -46.31 20.65 21.87
C ALA A 11 -46.00 21.50 20.62
N GLY A 12 -46.91 22.42 20.26
CA GLY A 12 -46.70 23.36 19.16
C GLY A 12 -45.49 24.28 19.37
N ARG A 13 -45.33 24.84 20.58
CA ARG A 13 -44.18 25.69 20.93
C ARG A 13 -42.86 24.92 20.98
N LEU A 14 -42.88 23.67 21.43
CA LEU A 14 -41.73 22.77 21.39
C LEU A 14 -41.30 22.46 19.95
N GLY A 15 -42.26 22.19 19.05
CA GLY A 15 -41.99 21.97 17.64
C GLY A 15 -41.41 23.21 16.94
N GLU A 16 -41.95 24.39 17.24
CA GLU A 16 -41.46 25.67 16.71
C GLU A 16 -40.02 25.97 17.16
N ALA A 17 -39.72 25.78 18.45
CA ALA A 17 -38.37 25.94 18.99
C ALA A 17 -37.37 24.93 18.43
N ALA A 18 -37.79 23.67 18.25
CA ALA A 18 -36.95 22.65 17.62
C ALA A 18 -36.67 22.96 16.14
N GLY A 19 -37.67 23.50 15.42
CA GLY A 19 -37.55 23.86 14.01
C GLY A 19 -36.62 25.05 13.75
N THR A 20 -36.69 26.11 14.56
CA THR A 20 -35.80 27.27 14.43
C THR A 20 -34.36 26.93 14.81
N LEU A 21 -34.15 26.18 15.89
CA LEU A 21 -32.82 25.66 16.26
C LEU A 21 -32.22 24.78 15.16
N GLY A 22 -33.04 23.96 14.51
CA GLY A 22 -32.61 23.19 13.33
C GLY A 22 -32.22 24.09 12.16
N ALA A 23 -33.07 25.05 11.79
CA ALA A 23 -32.83 25.93 10.64
C ALA A 23 -31.54 26.76 10.79
N ASP A 24 -31.24 27.25 11.99
CA ASP A 24 -30.02 28.01 12.28
C ASP A 24 -28.76 27.13 12.24
N LEU A 25 -28.85 25.84 12.60
CA LEU A 25 -27.73 24.89 12.49
C LEU A 25 -27.40 24.50 11.04
N PHE A 26 -28.40 24.54 10.15
CA PHE A 26 -28.25 24.12 8.74
C PHE A 26 -28.17 25.29 7.75
N THR A 27 -28.07 26.54 8.21
CA THR A 27 -27.90 27.72 7.33
C THR A 27 -26.67 28.54 7.73
N GLY A 28 -25.86 28.96 6.75
CA GLY A 28 -24.72 29.86 6.96
C GLY A 28 -23.47 29.21 7.58
N THR A 29 -22.83 29.91 8.52
CA THR A 29 -21.53 29.54 9.14
C THR A 29 -21.52 28.24 9.94
N PRO A 30 -22.53 27.87 10.76
CA PRO A 30 -22.49 26.63 11.54
C PRO A 30 -22.52 25.37 10.66
N LEU A 31 -23.24 25.39 9.53
CA LEU A 31 -23.23 24.28 8.58
C LEU A 31 -21.83 24.04 7.99
N ILE A 32 -21.13 25.11 7.62
CA ILE A 32 -19.76 25.02 7.08
C ILE A 32 -18.80 24.43 8.13
N LEU A 33 -18.94 24.84 9.40
CA LEU A 33 -18.14 24.29 10.49
C LEU A 33 -18.43 22.81 10.72
N LEU A 34 -19.70 22.40 10.70
CA LEU A 34 -20.09 20.98 10.82
C LEU A 34 -19.58 20.15 9.64
N ALA A 35 -19.70 20.65 8.42
CA ALA A 35 -19.18 19.98 7.23
C ALA A 35 -17.66 19.85 7.26
N GLY A 36 -16.95 20.91 7.67
CA GLY A 36 -15.49 20.89 7.86
C GLY A 36 -15.05 19.94 8.96
N ALA A 37 -15.77 19.91 10.09
CA ALA A 37 -15.51 18.98 11.19
C ALA A 37 -15.74 17.52 10.75
N LEU A 38 -16.84 17.23 10.04
CA LEU A 38 -17.11 15.91 9.49
C LEU A 38 -16.04 15.51 8.47
N PHE A 39 -15.65 16.40 7.57
CA PHE A 39 -14.58 16.16 6.61
C PHE A 39 -13.23 15.86 7.29
N ALA A 40 -12.89 16.62 8.32
CA ALA A 40 -11.69 16.38 9.13
C ALA A 40 -11.77 15.03 9.87
N LEU A 41 -12.94 14.66 10.41
CA LEU A 41 -13.15 13.35 11.04
C LEU A 41 -13.00 12.20 10.03
N VAL A 42 -13.54 12.36 8.83
CA VAL A 42 -13.37 11.39 7.74
C VAL A 42 -11.88 11.25 7.41
N ILE A 43 -11.15 12.34 7.19
CA ILE A 43 -9.70 12.25 6.95
C ILE A 43 -8.99 11.59 8.14
N ALA A 44 -9.25 12.02 9.37
CA ALA A 44 -8.60 11.49 10.56
C ALA A 44 -8.88 9.99 10.76
N PHE A 45 -10.05 9.51 10.36
CA PHE A 45 -10.42 8.09 10.43
C PHE A 45 -9.82 7.27 9.29
N PHE A 46 -9.92 7.77 8.05
CA PHE A 46 -9.46 7.04 6.86
C PHE A 46 -7.95 7.15 6.63
N PHE A 47 -7.28 8.21 7.09
CA PHE A 47 -5.84 8.39 6.96
C PHE A 47 -5.00 7.29 7.63
N PRO A 48 -5.23 6.89 8.89
CA PRO A 48 -4.50 5.77 9.49
C PRO A 48 -4.85 4.44 8.82
N LEU A 49 -6.09 4.27 8.34
CA LEU A 49 -6.48 3.11 7.55
C LEU A 49 -5.72 3.06 6.22
N TYR A 50 -5.60 4.20 5.54
CA TYR A 50 -4.83 4.36 4.31
C TYR A 50 -3.35 4.06 4.56
N GLN A 51 -2.78 4.60 5.63
CA GLN A 51 -1.40 4.34 6.03
C GLN A 51 -1.16 2.87 6.35
N LYS A 52 -2.12 2.16 6.93
CA LYS A 52 -1.94 0.74 7.30
C LYS A 52 -2.19 -0.21 6.12
N LEU A 53 -3.07 0.16 5.19
CA LEU A 53 -3.48 -0.72 4.09
C LEU A 53 -2.70 -0.47 2.79
N TYR A 54 -2.38 0.78 2.45
CA TYR A 54 -1.80 1.13 1.15
C TYR A 54 -0.31 1.48 1.22
N LEU A 55 0.13 2.19 2.27
CA LEU A 55 1.54 2.61 2.37
C LEU A 55 2.53 1.43 2.42
N PRO A 56 2.28 0.35 3.20
CA PRO A 56 3.20 -0.79 3.28
C PRO A 56 3.44 -1.44 1.93
N ALA A 57 2.40 -1.57 1.10
CA ALA A 57 2.54 -2.16 -0.22
C ALA A 57 3.50 -1.34 -1.09
N ILE A 58 3.32 -0.01 -1.15
CA ILE A 58 4.18 0.89 -1.93
C ILE A 58 5.61 0.88 -1.41
N THR A 59 5.80 0.95 -0.08
CA THR A 59 7.14 0.96 0.51
C THR A 59 7.86 -0.36 0.29
N THR A 60 7.16 -1.50 0.38
CA THR A 60 7.78 -2.81 0.19
C THR A 60 8.30 -3.04 -1.23
N GLU A 61 7.58 -2.60 -2.26
CA GLU A 61 8.03 -2.72 -3.65
C GLU A 61 9.25 -1.86 -3.93
N GLU A 62 9.26 -0.60 -3.47
CA GLU A 62 10.39 0.31 -3.64
C GLU A 62 11.63 -0.15 -2.83
N GLU A 63 11.43 -0.66 -1.61
CA GLU A 63 12.49 -1.24 -0.79
C GLU A 63 13.07 -2.52 -1.41
N GLU A 64 12.24 -3.37 -2.02
CA GLU A 64 12.68 -4.55 -2.74
C GLU A 64 13.51 -4.17 -3.98
N LYS A 65 13.03 -3.24 -4.81
CA LYS A 65 13.79 -2.73 -5.96
C LYS A 65 15.13 -2.13 -5.53
N ARG A 66 15.14 -1.32 -4.47
CA ARG A 66 16.38 -0.74 -3.93
C ARG A 66 17.35 -1.82 -3.47
N ARG A 67 16.88 -2.82 -2.73
CA ARG A 67 17.72 -3.95 -2.29
C ARG A 67 18.27 -4.76 -3.45
N GLN A 68 17.46 -5.04 -4.47
CA GLN A 68 17.92 -5.74 -5.66
C GLN A 68 18.99 -4.92 -6.40
N ALA A 69 18.81 -3.60 -6.53
CA ALA A 69 19.79 -2.70 -7.14
C ALA A 69 21.09 -2.62 -6.34
N GLU A 70 21.01 -2.54 -5.01
CA GLU A 70 22.18 -2.57 -4.12
C GLU A 70 22.93 -3.90 -4.22
N TYR A 71 22.20 -5.02 -4.24
CA TYR A 71 22.78 -6.36 -4.41
C TYR A 71 23.48 -6.48 -5.76
N ALA A 72 22.81 -6.06 -6.82
CA ALA A 72 23.35 -6.05 -8.17
C ALA A 72 24.62 -5.19 -8.28
N SER A 73 24.61 -4.00 -7.70
CA SER A 73 25.77 -3.11 -7.66
C SER A 73 26.92 -3.73 -6.89
N ARG A 74 26.66 -4.39 -5.76
CA ARG A 74 27.68 -5.05 -4.94
C ARG A 74 28.47 -6.10 -5.72
N TYR A 75 27.79 -6.87 -6.58
CA TYR A 75 28.40 -7.95 -7.36
C TYR A 75 28.66 -7.58 -8.83
N GLY A 76 28.45 -6.33 -9.23
CA GLY A 76 28.66 -5.88 -10.61
C GLY A 76 27.80 -6.61 -11.64
N LEU A 77 26.53 -6.87 -11.32
CA LEU A 77 25.59 -7.49 -12.26
C LEU A 77 25.22 -6.49 -13.38
N SER A 78 25.29 -6.95 -14.62
CA SER A 78 24.80 -6.23 -15.80
C SER A 78 23.28 -6.11 -15.79
N ALA A 79 22.72 -5.19 -16.58
CA ALA A 79 21.27 -4.99 -16.67
C ALA A 79 20.51 -6.31 -16.93
N ARG A 80 21.00 -7.15 -17.85
CA ARG A 80 20.34 -8.43 -18.15
C ARG A 80 20.47 -9.45 -17.02
N GLU A 81 21.59 -9.47 -16.31
CA GLU A 81 21.77 -10.32 -15.13
C GLU A 81 20.90 -9.85 -13.96
N GLN A 82 20.66 -8.54 -13.82
CA GLN A 82 19.74 -7.98 -12.82
C GLN A 82 18.30 -8.44 -13.08
N GLU A 83 17.84 -8.35 -14.33
CA GLU A 83 16.51 -8.85 -14.73
C GLU A 83 16.35 -10.35 -14.47
N ILE A 84 17.40 -11.14 -14.70
CA ILE A 84 17.37 -12.58 -14.44
C ILE A 84 17.48 -12.87 -12.94
N PHE A 85 18.27 -12.10 -12.19
CA PHE A 85 18.39 -12.22 -10.75
C PHE A 85 17.06 -11.93 -10.04
N SER A 86 16.33 -10.89 -10.43
CA SER A 86 15.07 -10.47 -9.81
C SER A 86 13.99 -11.57 -9.84
N VAL A 87 14.01 -12.42 -10.87
CA VAL A 87 13.12 -13.58 -10.99
C VAL A 87 13.69 -14.86 -10.36
N ILE A 88 15.03 -15.01 -10.30
CA ILE A 88 15.66 -16.10 -9.54
C ILE A 88 15.30 -16.02 -8.05
N VAL A 89 15.35 -14.83 -7.45
CA VAL A 89 15.06 -14.64 -6.01
C VAL A 89 13.59 -14.89 -5.64
N GLN A 90 12.70 -14.85 -6.63
CA GLN A 90 11.30 -15.28 -6.52
C GLN A 90 11.14 -16.80 -6.57
N GLY A 91 12.21 -17.56 -6.86
CA GLY A 91 12.21 -19.02 -6.90
C GLY A 91 11.91 -19.61 -8.28
N MET A 92 11.87 -18.81 -9.34
CA MET A 92 11.60 -19.31 -10.69
C MET A 92 12.70 -20.23 -11.23
N SER A 93 12.27 -21.30 -11.90
CA SER A 93 13.12 -22.20 -12.68
C SER A 93 13.61 -21.56 -13.99
N ASN A 94 14.64 -22.12 -14.62
CA ASN A 94 15.16 -21.57 -15.89
C ASN A 94 14.09 -21.54 -17.00
N THR A 95 13.19 -22.53 -17.03
CA THR A 95 12.08 -22.62 -17.98
C THR A 95 11.01 -21.55 -17.73
N GLU A 96 10.74 -21.21 -16.47
CA GLU A 96 9.83 -20.12 -16.11
C GLU A 96 10.43 -18.76 -16.44
N ILE A 97 11.72 -18.56 -16.13
CA ILE A 97 12.46 -17.33 -16.45
C ILE A 97 12.50 -17.12 -17.96
N ALA A 98 12.77 -18.17 -18.73
CA ALA A 98 12.79 -18.15 -20.18
C ALA A 98 11.46 -17.65 -20.75
N ARG A 99 10.34 -18.18 -20.24
CA ARG A 99 8.99 -17.76 -20.62
C ARG A 99 8.68 -16.32 -20.18
N ALA A 100 9.00 -15.96 -18.95
CA ALA A 100 8.71 -14.64 -18.38
C ALA A 100 9.47 -13.52 -19.11
N LEU A 101 10.72 -13.78 -19.52
CA LEU A 101 11.60 -12.81 -20.16
C LEU A 101 11.69 -12.99 -21.68
N TYR A 102 10.84 -13.83 -22.27
CA TYR A 102 10.78 -14.13 -23.71
C TYR A 102 12.15 -14.45 -24.33
N ILE A 103 12.93 -15.31 -23.67
CA ILE A 103 14.24 -15.79 -24.15
C ILE A 103 14.35 -17.31 -24.04
N THR A 104 15.40 -17.88 -24.63
CA THR A 104 15.65 -19.32 -24.56
C THR A 104 16.20 -19.73 -23.20
N GLU A 105 15.96 -20.98 -22.80
CA GLU A 105 16.55 -21.54 -21.57
C GLU A 105 18.07 -21.56 -21.59
N SER A 106 18.70 -21.73 -22.76
CA SER A 106 20.16 -21.70 -22.87
C SER A 106 20.70 -20.31 -22.59
N THR A 107 20.02 -19.25 -23.04
CA THR A 107 20.32 -17.86 -22.69
C THR A 107 20.19 -17.64 -21.17
N VAL A 108 19.13 -18.17 -20.54
CA VAL A 108 18.98 -18.09 -19.07
C VAL A 108 20.14 -18.80 -18.37
N LYS A 109 20.47 -20.04 -18.76
CA LYS A 109 21.59 -20.81 -18.19
C LYS A 109 22.92 -20.06 -18.28
N PHE A 110 23.18 -19.41 -19.42
CA PHE A 110 24.37 -18.59 -19.62
C PHE A 110 24.45 -17.45 -18.59
N HIS A 111 23.39 -16.65 -18.46
CA HIS A 111 23.37 -15.55 -17.51
C HIS A 111 23.39 -16.01 -16.05
N VAL A 112 22.67 -17.08 -15.70
CA VAL A 112 22.71 -17.69 -14.36
C VAL A 112 24.15 -18.11 -14.01
N GLY A 113 24.87 -18.73 -14.95
CA GLY A 113 26.27 -19.09 -14.76
C GLY A 113 27.16 -17.88 -14.51
N ASN A 114 26.93 -16.76 -15.21
CA ASN A 114 27.68 -15.52 -14.98
C ASN A 114 27.33 -14.88 -13.63
N ILE A 115 26.06 -14.92 -13.21
CA ILE A 115 25.62 -14.47 -11.89
C ILE A 115 26.38 -15.25 -10.82
N PHE A 116 26.40 -16.59 -10.89
CA PHE A 116 27.14 -17.42 -9.93
C PHE A 116 28.65 -17.13 -9.91
N LYS A 117 29.26 -16.89 -11.08
CA LYS A 117 30.68 -16.48 -11.14
C LYS A 117 30.92 -15.13 -10.45
N LYS A 118 30.01 -14.16 -10.62
CA LYS A 118 30.13 -12.81 -10.03
C LYS A 118 29.83 -12.78 -8.54
N THR A 119 28.89 -13.60 -8.09
CA THR A 119 28.48 -13.65 -6.68
C THR A 119 29.31 -14.62 -5.85
N GLY A 120 29.94 -15.61 -6.50
CA GLY A 120 30.73 -16.66 -5.85
C GLY A 120 29.89 -17.82 -5.30
N PHE A 121 28.57 -17.80 -5.48
CA PHE A 121 27.70 -18.90 -5.02
C PHE A 121 27.71 -20.07 -5.99
N SER A 122 27.61 -21.28 -5.43
CA SER A 122 27.65 -22.52 -6.21
C SER A 122 26.26 -23.07 -6.52
N SER A 123 25.24 -22.60 -5.79
CA SER A 123 23.86 -23.04 -5.99
C SER A 123 22.86 -21.91 -5.99
N ARG A 124 21.72 -22.14 -6.67
CA ARG A 124 20.56 -21.25 -6.65
C ARG A 124 20.06 -21.02 -5.22
N LEU A 125 20.03 -22.08 -4.41
CA LEU A 125 19.55 -22.00 -3.04
C LEU A 125 20.46 -21.14 -2.16
N GLU A 126 21.78 -21.26 -2.29
CA GLU A 126 22.74 -20.39 -1.60
C GLU A 126 22.54 -18.92 -1.97
N LEU A 127 22.43 -18.61 -3.26
CA LEU A 127 22.19 -17.26 -3.74
C LEU A 127 20.89 -16.66 -3.16
N ILE A 128 19.80 -17.43 -3.18
CA ILE A 128 18.51 -16.99 -2.64
C ILE A 128 18.59 -16.82 -1.12
N ALA A 129 19.23 -17.75 -0.42
CA ALA A 129 19.39 -17.71 1.02
C ALA A 129 20.24 -16.51 1.45
N ASP A 130 21.35 -16.23 0.76
CA ASP A 130 22.18 -15.04 1.01
C ASP A 130 21.37 -13.74 0.83
N TYR A 131 20.67 -13.62 -0.31
CA TYR A 131 19.81 -12.47 -0.58
C TYR A 131 18.75 -12.26 0.51
N ARG A 132 18.08 -13.34 0.95
CA ARG A 132 17.03 -13.30 1.99
C ARG A 132 17.56 -13.15 3.41
N SER A 133 18.78 -13.62 3.70
CA SER A 133 19.37 -13.51 5.04
C SER A 133 19.54 -12.07 5.51
N LYS A 134 19.67 -11.14 4.55
CA LYS A 134 19.72 -9.69 4.81
C LYS A 134 18.35 -9.04 5.01
N GLN A 135 17.26 -9.79 4.93
CA GLN A 135 15.90 -9.33 5.19
C GLN A 135 15.54 -9.35 6.69
N SER A 136 16.26 -10.12 7.52
CA SER A 136 15.91 -10.34 8.94
C SER A 136 16.79 -9.56 9.95
N ARG A 137 17.54 -8.56 9.50
CA ARG A 137 18.24 -7.60 10.36
C ARG A 137 17.71 -6.21 10.09
#